data_AF-A0AAV4H330-F1
#
_entry.id   AF-A0AAV4H330-F1
#
_cell.length_a   1.000
_cell.length_b   1.000
_cell.length_c   1.000
_cell.angle_alpha   90.00
_cell.angle_beta   90.00
_cell.angle_gamma   90.00
#
_symmetry.space_group_name_H-M   'P 1'
#
loop_
_entity.id
_entity.type
_entity.pdbx_description
1 polymer ?
#
loop_
_entity_poly.entity_id
_entity_poly.type
_entity_poly.pdbx_seq_one_letter_code
_entity_poly.pdbx_strand_id
1 'polypeptide(L)' 'SGWTPLHYAIRGKHLKVVEWLLYAGADVNIKNKDEESPLDVTEEDSLMRKMLMAFNVDRDIFPCVHKPSTR' A
#
# COMPACT_ATOMS: atom_id res chain seq x y z
N SER A 1 6.94 15.53 8.42
CA SER A 1 6.75 14.07 8.35
C SER A 1 6.21 13.74 6.97
N GLY A 2 7.05 13.34 6.01
CA GLY A 2 6.60 13.01 4.63
C GLY A 2 5.82 11.70 4.54
N TRP A 3 5.20 11.28 5.63
CA TRP A 3 4.62 9.96 5.79
C TRP A 3 3.27 9.91 5.08
N THR A 4 3.13 8.94 4.18
CA THR A 4 1.84 8.66 3.53
C THR A 4 0.94 7.83 4.44
N PRO A 5 -0.39 7.78 4.18
CA PRO A 5 -1.29 6.89 4.91
C PRO A 5 -0.81 5.43 4.90
N LEU A 6 -0.16 5.01 3.82
CA LEU A 6 0.39 3.67 3.68
C LEU A 6 1.54 3.41 4.66
N HIS A 7 2.44 4.38 4.87
CA HIS A 7 3.49 4.30 5.89
C HIS A 7 2.93 4.08 7.30
N TYR A 8 1.89 4.84 7.65
CA TYR A 8 1.25 4.70 8.96
C TYR A 8 0.54 3.35 9.12
N ALA A 9 -0.13 2.87 8.08
CA ALA A 9 -0.80 1.57 8.09
C ALA A 9 0.21 0.42 8.28
N ILE A 10 1.36 0.49 7.61
CA ILE A 10 2.47 -0.46 7.74
C ILE A 10 3.05 -0.44 9.15
N ARG A 11 3.38 0.75 9.67
CA ARG A 11 3.95 0.91 11.02
C ARG A 11 2.98 0.43 12.10
N GLY A 12 1.68 0.64 11.91
CA GLY A 12 0.64 0.15 12.81
C GLY A 12 0.30 -1.34 12.63
N LYS A 13 0.97 -2.03 11.70
CA LYS A 13 0.70 -3.42 11.31
C LYS A 13 -0.78 -3.67 10.93
N HIS A 14 -1.43 -2.67 10.36
CA HIS A 14 -2.84 -2.72 9.99
C HIS A 14 -3.05 -3.28 8.58
N LEU A 15 -2.96 -4.62 8.44
CA LEU A 15 -3.12 -5.32 7.16
C LEU A 15 -4.37 -4.90 6.38
N LYS A 16 -5.52 -4.77 7.05
CA LYS A 16 -6.78 -4.39 6.41
C LYS A 16 -6.74 -2.98 5.80
N VAL A 17 -6.05 -2.06 6.47
CA VAL A 17 -5.89 -0.68 6.01
C VAL A 17 -4.90 -0.63 4.84
N VAL A 18 -3.82 -1.40 4.91
CA VAL A 18 -2.88 -1.56 3.79
C VAL A 18 -3.60 -2.10 2.56
N GLU A 19 -4.37 -3.17 2.71
CA GLU A 19 -5.20 -3.74 1.66
C GLU A 19 -6.12 -2.67 1.04
N TRP A 20 -6.88 -1.94 1.86
CA TRP A 20 -7.77 -0.88 1.38
C TRP A 20 -7.04 0.26 0.66
N LEU A 21 -5.89 0.69 1.16
CA LEU A 21 -5.09 1.73 0.54
C LEU A 21 -4.55 1.28 -0.82
N LEU A 22 -4.09 0.03 -0.92
CA LEU A 22 -3.66 -0.55 -2.19
C LEU A 22 -4.83 -0.66 -3.17
N TYR A 23 -5.99 -1.11 -2.72
CA TYR A 23 -7.23 -1.11 -3.53
C TYR A 23 -7.66 0.29 -3.97
N ALA A 24 -7.39 1.31 -3.17
CA ALA A 24 -7.67 2.71 -3.52
C ALA A 24 -6.67 3.30 -4.52
N GLY A 25 -5.65 2.53 -4.95
CA GLY A 25 -4.61 3.00 -5.86
C GLY A 25 -3.52 3.82 -5.17
N ALA A 26 -3.25 3.57 -3.88
CA ALA A 26 -2.15 4.24 -3.19
C ALA A 26 -0.81 3.92 -3.85
N ASP A 27 -0.03 4.95 -4.13
CA ASP A 27 1.30 4.78 -4.71
C ASP A 27 2.29 4.30 -3.64
N VAL A 28 2.81 3.09 -3.87
CA VAL A 28 3.76 2.41 -3.00
C VAL A 28 5.21 2.87 -3.20
N ASN A 29 5.46 3.75 -4.17
CA ASN A 29 6.79 4.28 -4.48
C ASN A 29 7.06 5.65 -3.82
N ILE A 30 6.05 6.25 -3.18
CA ILE A 30 6.22 7.56 -2.53
C ILE A 30 7.16 7.42 -1.36
N LYS A 31 8.26 8.18 -1.38
CA LYS A 31 9.20 8.24 -0.27
C LYS A 31 8.80 9.28 0.76
N ASN A 32 9.04 8.96 2.03
CA ASN A 32 8.86 9.90 3.12
C ASN A 32 10.03 10.91 3.19
N LYS A 33 10.08 11.72 4.27
CA LYS A 33 11.16 12.71 4.46
C LYS A 33 12.51 12.07 4.78
N ASP A 34 12.49 10.82 5.21
CA ASP A 34 13.64 10.00 5.54
C ASP A 34 14.09 9.18 4.31
N GLU A 35 13.53 9.48 3.13
CA GLU A 35 13.79 8.79 1.85
C GLU A 35 13.36 7.32 1.80
N GLU A 36 12.57 6.89 2.79
CA GLU A 36 12.05 5.54 2.90
C GLU A 36 10.73 5.43 2.11
N SER A 37 10.63 4.43 1.25
CA SER A 37 9.37 4.02 0.64
C SER A 37 8.57 3.13 1.61
N PRO A 38 7.26 2.96 1.40
CA PRO A 38 6.45 1.99 2.12
C PRO A 38 7.10 0.59 2.21
N LEU A 39 7.81 0.18 1.16
CA LEU A 39 8.54 -1.07 1.12
C LEU A 39 9.73 -1.11 2.10
N ASP A 40 10.43 0.01 2.25
CA ASP A 40 11.58 0.15 3.14
C ASP A 40 11.14 0.13 4.62
N VAL A 41 9.93 0.63 4.91
CA VAL A 41 9.39 0.67 6.28
C VAL A 41 8.71 -0.65 6.67
N THR A 42 8.46 -1.55 5.71
CA THR A 42 7.97 -2.92 6.00
C THR A 42 9.08 -3.88 6.42
N GLU A 43 8.79 -4.74 7.38
CA GLU A 43 9.65 -5.89 7.72
C GLU A 43 9.82 -6.83 6.50
N GLU A 44 11.05 -7.30 6.26
CA GLU A 44 11.43 -8.06 5.05
C GLU A 44 10.67 -9.38 4.85
N ASP A 45 10.19 -10.01 5.92
CA ASP A 45 9.47 -11.30 5.86
C ASP A 45 7.97 -11.17 6.17
N SER A 46 7.45 -9.95 6.16
CA SER A 46 6.05 -9.69 6.47
C SER A 46 5.14 -9.95 5.27
N LEU A 47 3.93 -10.45 5.54
CA LEU A 47 2.84 -10.52 4.56
C LEU A 47 2.59 -9.15 3.90
N MET A 48 2.80 -8.05 4.61
CA MET A 48 2.66 -6.70 4.05
C MET A 48 3.62 -6.45 2.90
N ARG A 49 4.90 -6.85 3.05
CA ARG A 49 5.88 -6.67 1.98
C ARG A 49 5.53 -7.50 0.76
N LYS A 50 5.05 -8.74 0.96
CA LYS A 50 4.56 -9.60 -0.12
C LYS A 50 3.38 -8.95 -0.86
N MET A 51 2.43 -8.36 -0.13
CA MET A 51 1.33 -7.61 -0.74
C MET A 51 1.84 -6.39 -1.51
N LEU A 52 2.67 -5.53 -0.90
CA LEU A 52 3.22 -4.34 -1.55
C LEU A 52 3.99 -4.68 -2.82
N MET A 53 4.83 -5.73 -2.79
CA MET A 53 5.54 -6.21 -3.99
C MET A 53 4.59 -6.71 -5.06
N ALA A 54 3.60 -7.53 -4.70
CA ALA A 54 2.62 -8.05 -5.65
C ALA A 54 1.82 -6.91 -6.32
N PHE A 55 1.39 -5.90 -5.55
CA PHE A 55 0.68 -4.74 -6.09
C PHE A 55 1.59 -3.76 -6.86
N ASN A 56 2.91 -3.74 -6.62
CA ASN A 56 3.85 -2.87 -7.34
C ASN A 56 4.25 -3.43 -8.72
N VAL A 57 4.28 -4.76 -8.88
CA VAL A 57 4.70 -5.44 -10.12
C VAL A 57 3.60 -5.42 -11.18
N ASP A 58 2.34 -5.36 -10.77
CA ASP A 58 1.18 -5.39 -11.67
C ASP A 58 0.35 -4.10 -11.57
N ARG A 59 0.86 -2.98 -12.12
CA ARG A 59 0.04 -1.77 -12.36
C ARG A 59 -1.12 -2.00 -13.34
N ASP A 60 -1.17 -3.16 -13.99
CA ASP A 60 -2.17 -3.55 -14.99
C ASP A 60 -3.26 -4.51 -14.47
N ILE A 61 -3.18 -5.00 -13.21
CA ILE A 61 -4.22 -5.87 -12.61
C ILE A 61 -5.11 -5.06 -11.66
N PHE A 62 -5.68 -3.98 -12.16
CA PHE A 62 -6.98 -3.54 -11.66
C PHE A 62 -7.98 -3.70 -12.78
N PRO A 63 -8.69 -4.85 -12.87
CA PRO A 63 -9.96 -4.82 -13.56
C PRO A 63 -10.77 -3.75 -12.85
N CYS A 64 -11.14 -2.73 -13.61
CA CYS A 64 -12.18 -1.81 -13.21
C CYS A 64 -13.33 -2.62 -12.59
N VAL A 65 -14.04 -2.04 -11.63
CA VAL A 65 -15.37 -2.48 -11.14
C VAL A 65 -15.37 -3.43 -9.92
N HIS A 66 -15.26 -2.81 -8.74
CA HIS A 66 -16.41 -2.72 -7.85
C HIS A 66 -16.44 -1.32 -7.23
N LYS A 67 -16.94 -0.34 -8.00
CA LYS A 67 -17.54 0.83 -7.35
C LYS A 67 -18.72 0.26 -6.54
N PRO A 68 -18.84 0.52 -5.23
CA PRO A 68 -20.05 0.14 -4.52
C PRO A 68 -21.20 0.80 -5.26
N SER A 69 -22.09 -0.04 -5.79
CA SER A 69 -23.34 0.37 -6.41
C SER A 69 -24.09 1.21 -5.38
N THR A 70 -23.94 2.52 -5.48
CA THR A 70 -24.78 3.48 -4.79
C THR A 70 -26.06 3.52 -5.60
N ARG A 71 -27.14 3.01 -4.98
CA ARG A 71 -28.50 3.06 -5.51
C ARG A 71 -28.88 4.47 -5.93
#